data_AF-A0A2E7CQC4-F1
#
_entry.id   AF-A0A2E7CQC4-F1
#
_cell.length_a   1.000
_cell.length_b   1.000
_cell.length_c   1.000
_cell.angle_alpha   90.00
_cell.angle_beta   90.00
_cell.angle_gamma   90.00
#
_symmetry.space_group_name_H-M   'P 1'
#
loop_
_entity.id
_entity.type
_entity.pdbx_description
1 polymer ?
#
loop_
_entity_poly.entity_id
_entity_poly.type
_entity_poly.pdbx_seq_one_letter_code
_entity_poly.pdbx_strand_id
1 'polypeptide(L)'
;MIMIKNTFLIFYLLLTSCVYAQTRTIYSKGGESKVNWVEIMSEYEDPNYDGPPFWYACIMAPSSTSASSSLSPQGKYNYYAKNLNDYDPKTAWVEGKSDYGIGEFIDLNYEYGFSHSEITIFNGYQRSYQSWLDNSRVKKFRLYTDGRVLCDVILKDVMGGQTVLMPEINDNIKKLRLQILEVYKGNKWKDVAISEIHHRGCCLNSNTLISSKENEINIKEIDKENKVLCIDSNKNSAYFSKVNDIVSQKHYMLLEVSTSKKAIQLTPSHPLNFKNIGFSSLYELKKKNNFSSYEEISKDLEVLIWNEKKKKTEFQKIKEIKVIEGEFETFTIKKISDGKTYIANGFVTVTY
;
A
#
# COMPACT_ATOMS: atom_id res chain seq x y z
N MET A 1 3.32 -50.93 67.11
CA MET A 1 1.90 -50.66 66.85
C MET A 1 1.79 -49.20 66.40
N ILE A 2 1.35 -49.01 65.16
CA ILE A 2 0.91 -47.76 64.51
C ILE A 2 2.00 -46.77 64.07
N MET A 3 2.18 -46.75 62.74
CA MET A 3 2.84 -45.77 61.88
C MET A 3 2.17 -44.40 61.94
N ILE A 4 2.95 -43.32 61.82
CA ILE A 4 2.55 -42.12 61.07
C ILE A 4 3.76 -41.63 60.26
N LYS A 5 3.75 -41.91 58.95
CA LYS A 5 4.65 -41.27 57.97
C LYS A 5 4.01 -39.94 57.57
N ASN A 6 4.60 -38.82 57.98
CA ASN A 6 4.24 -37.50 57.49
C ASN A 6 4.81 -37.32 56.08
N THR A 7 3.99 -37.54 55.06
CA THR A 7 4.29 -37.21 53.68
C THR A 7 3.98 -35.72 53.47
N PHE A 8 5.00 -34.87 53.41
CA PHE A 8 4.84 -33.50 52.95
C PHE A 8 4.63 -33.50 51.43
N LEU A 9 3.41 -33.18 51.00
CA LEU A 9 3.07 -32.98 49.59
C LEU A 9 3.46 -31.54 49.22
N ILE A 10 4.62 -31.36 48.57
CA ILE A 10 5.02 -30.07 48.02
C ILE A 10 4.20 -29.83 46.74
N PHE A 11 3.22 -28.94 46.82
CA PHE A 11 2.46 -28.47 45.67
C PHE A 11 3.37 -27.53 44.85
N TYR A 12 3.96 -28.04 43.78
CA TYR A 12 4.65 -27.18 42.80
C TYR A 12 3.59 -26.39 42.04
N LEU A 13 3.38 -25.13 42.45
CA LEU A 13 2.62 -24.16 41.68
C LEU A 13 3.43 -23.87 40.40
N LEU A 14 3.08 -24.51 39.29
CA LEU A 14 3.56 -24.12 37.97
C LEU A 14 2.96 -22.75 37.64
N LEU A 15 3.67 -21.69 38.04
CA LEU A 15 3.47 -20.36 37.50
C LEU A 15 3.87 -20.41 36.03
N THR A 16 2.92 -20.75 35.15
CA THR A 16 3.05 -20.50 33.72
C THR A 16 3.11 -18.99 33.56
N SER A 17 4.32 -18.44 33.50
CA SER A 17 4.54 -17.09 33.00
C SER A 17 4.05 -17.07 31.56
N CYS A 18 2.82 -16.59 31.35
CA CYS A 18 2.40 -16.13 30.04
C CYS A 18 3.37 -15.01 29.64
N VAL A 19 4.36 -15.34 28.84
CA VAL A 19 5.14 -14.36 28.11
C VAL A 19 4.15 -13.69 27.18
N TYR A 20 3.63 -12.53 27.58
CA TYR A 20 2.86 -11.67 26.69
C TYR A 20 3.84 -11.22 25.61
N ALA A 21 3.85 -11.89 24.47
CA ALA A 21 4.60 -11.42 23.32
C ALA A 21 4.09 -10.00 23.01
N GLN A 22 4.96 -9.01 23.15
CA GLN A 22 4.62 -7.62 22.89
C GLN A 22 4.13 -7.52 21.43
N THR A 23 2.94 -6.95 21.24
CA THR A 23 2.38 -6.75 19.90
C THR A 23 3.35 -5.93 19.06
N ARG A 24 3.70 -6.42 17.87
CA ARG A 24 4.57 -5.71 16.92
C ARG A 24 4.03 -4.31 16.69
N THR A 25 4.87 -3.30 16.86
CA THR A 25 4.50 -1.90 16.62
C THR A 25 5.12 -1.41 15.31
N ILE A 26 4.32 -0.75 14.48
CA ILE A 26 4.71 -0.18 13.18
C ILE A 26 4.46 1.32 13.23
N TYR A 27 5.39 2.11 12.69
CA TYR A 27 5.28 3.56 12.62
C TYR A 27 4.94 3.98 11.20
N SER A 28 3.98 4.89 11.04
CA SER A 28 3.64 5.43 9.73
C SER A 28 4.77 6.30 9.16
N LYS A 29 4.84 6.34 7.83
CA LYS A 29 5.72 7.21 7.05
C LYS A 29 4.88 8.23 6.26
N GLY A 30 5.50 9.31 5.80
CA GLY A 30 4.81 10.42 5.15
C GLY A 30 4.07 11.36 6.10
N GLY A 31 3.03 11.99 5.55
CA GLY A 31 2.28 13.10 6.14
C GLY A 31 2.87 14.47 5.84
N GLU A 32 2.05 15.50 5.97
CA GLU A 32 2.36 16.91 5.69
C GLU A 32 1.91 17.78 6.86
N SER A 33 2.66 18.83 7.20
CA SER A 33 2.29 19.71 8.33
C SER A 33 0.95 20.43 8.10
N LYS A 34 0.65 20.75 6.84
CA LYS A 34 -0.60 21.40 6.42
C LYS A 34 -0.90 21.02 4.97
N VAL A 35 -2.17 20.75 4.68
CA VAL A 35 -2.65 20.45 3.33
C VAL A 35 -3.85 21.33 2.99
N ASN A 36 -3.87 21.87 1.77
CA ASN A 36 -5.01 22.61 1.23
C ASN A 36 -5.68 21.77 0.13
N TRP A 37 -6.60 20.88 0.52
CA TRP A 37 -7.29 20.01 -0.44
C TRP A 37 -8.15 20.76 -1.45
N VAL A 38 -8.65 21.95 -1.11
CA VAL A 38 -9.44 22.76 -2.05
C VAL A 38 -8.56 23.21 -3.20
N GLU A 39 -7.38 23.74 -2.89
CA GLU A 39 -6.39 24.16 -3.89
C GLU A 39 -5.90 22.96 -4.69
N ILE A 40 -5.44 21.89 -4.02
CA ILE A 40 -4.95 20.68 -4.70
C ILE A 40 -6.01 20.11 -5.64
N MET A 41 -7.24 19.90 -5.16
CA MET A 41 -8.28 19.29 -6.00
C MET A 41 -8.74 20.22 -7.13
N SER A 42 -8.70 21.54 -6.94
CA SER A 42 -9.07 22.49 -8.00
C SER A 42 -8.17 22.40 -9.23
N GLU A 43 -6.91 22.00 -9.07
CA GLU A 43 -5.99 21.76 -10.20
C GLU A 43 -6.44 20.60 -11.08
N TYR A 44 -7.03 19.56 -10.48
CA TYR A 44 -7.53 18.37 -11.21
C TYR A 44 -8.94 18.57 -11.76
N GLU A 45 -9.64 19.62 -11.33
CA GLU A 45 -10.96 20.03 -11.83
C GLU A 45 -10.85 21.10 -12.93
N ASP A 46 -9.64 21.60 -13.24
CA ASP A 46 -9.42 22.55 -14.34
C ASP A 46 -9.84 21.92 -15.68
N PRO A 47 -10.70 22.57 -16.48
CA PRO A 47 -11.10 22.06 -17.80
C PRO A 47 -9.94 21.78 -18.78
N ASN A 48 -8.78 22.40 -18.55
CA ASN A 48 -7.56 22.21 -19.34
C ASN A 48 -6.62 21.16 -18.73
N TYR A 49 -6.97 20.58 -17.58
CA TYR A 49 -6.20 19.49 -16.98
C TYR A 49 -6.37 18.21 -17.82
N ASP A 50 -5.33 17.86 -18.56
CA ASP A 50 -5.27 16.64 -19.38
C ASP A 50 -4.62 15.46 -18.63
N GLY A 51 -4.47 15.55 -17.30
CA GLY A 51 -3.95 14.46 -16.48
C GLY A 51 -5.05 13.52 -15.94
N PRO A 52 -4.67 12.41 -15.28
CA PRO A 52 -5.65 11.55 -14.61
C PRO A 52 -6.21 12.24 -13.35
N PRO A 53 -7.48 11.98 -12.96
CA PRO A 53 -8.06 12.56 -11.75
C PRO A 53 -7.22 12.26 -10.51
N PHE A 54 -7.25 13.17 -9.52
CA PHE A 54 -6.42 13.13 -8.30
C PHE A 54 -6.32 11.73 -7.65
N TRP A 55 -7.44 11.01 -7.59
CA TRP A 55 -7.54 9.68 -6.96
C TRP A 55 -7.37 8.49 -7.89
N TYR A 56 -7.25 8.70 -9.20
CA TYR A 56 -7.31 7.64 -10.20
C TYR A 56 -5.95 7.07 -10.64
N ALA A 57 -4.87 7.52 -10.00
CA ALA A 57 -3.55 6.97 -10.21
C ALA A 57 -3.33 5.81 -9.24
N CYS A 58 -3.51 4.56 -9.67
CA CYS A 58 -3.12 3.36 -8.92
C CYS A 58 -3.46 3.42 -7.41
N ILE A 59 -4.64 3.92 -7.04
CA ILE A 59 -5.12 3.93 -5.66
C ILE A 59 -6.35 3.01 -5.61
N MET A 60 -6.40 2.15 -4.61
CA MET A 60 -7.54 1.26 -4.37
C MET A 60 -8.06 1.50 -2.96
N ALA A 61 -9.32 1.86 -2.82
CA ALA A 61 -9.98 1.91 -1.52
C ALA A 61 -10.58 0.53 -1.14
N PRO A 62 -10.85 0.27 0.14
CA PRO A 62 -11.63 -0.89 0.57
C PRO A 62 -12.98 -0.98 -0.17
N SER A 63 -13.46 -2.21 -0.44
CA SER A 63 -14.72 -2.41 -1.17
C SER A 63 -15.93 -1.92 -0.40
N SER A 64 -15.88 -2.00 0.93
CA SER A 64 -16.85 -1.37 1.82
C SER A 64 -16.28 -1.16 3.22
N THR A 65 -16.89 -0.24 3.96
CA THR A 65 -16.45 0.14 5.29
C THR A 65 -17.62 0.15 6.27
N SER A 66 -17.35 -0.17 7.54
CA SER A 66 -18.28 0.01 8.64
C SER A 66 -17.53 0.46 9.90
N ALA A 67 -18.25 0.93 10.91
CA ALA A 67 -17.67 1.40 12.15
C ALA A 67 -18.52 1.01 13.36
N SER A 68 -17.92 1.00 14.55
CA SER A 68 -18.61 0.76 15.81
C SER A 68 -19.67 1.82 16.12
N SER A 69 -19.43 3.06 15.68
CA SER A 69 -20.37 4.16 15.72
C SER A 69 -20.06 5.19 14.64
N SER A 70 -20.93 6.17 14.48
CA SER A 70 -20.68 7.36 13.67
C SER A 70 -21.41 8.55 14.29
N LEU A 71 -20.79 9.73 14.26
CA LEU A 71 -21.43 10.97 14.66
C LEU A 71 -22.67 11.21 13.76
N SER A 72 -23.76 11.66 14.37
CA SER A 72 -24.98 11.99 13.63
C SER A 72 -24.73 13.14 12.65
N PRO A 73 -25.36 13.14 11.46
CA PRO A 73 -25.22 14.23 10.50
C PRO A 73 -25.54 15.61 11.09
N GLN A 74 -24.81 16.62 10.63
CA GLN A 74 -24.97 18.00 11.05
C GLN A 74 -25.13 18.90 9.81
N GLY A 75 -26.34 19.39 9.59
CA GLY A 75 -26.69 20.14 8.38
C GLY A 75 -26.44 19.30 7.12
N LYS A 76 -25.57 19.78 6.23
CA LYS A 76 -25.22 19.08 4.98
C LYS A 76 -24.10 18.04 5.14
N TYR A 77 -23.46 17.97 6.30
CA TYR A 77 -22.33 17.06 6.54
C TYR A 77 -22.82 15.78 7.21
N ASN A 78 -22.25 14.65 6.80
CA ASN A 78 -22.44 13.35 7.42
C ASN A 78 -21.06 12.75 7.72
N TYR A 79 -21.02 11.81 8.65
CA TYR A 79 -19.77 11.30 9.22
C TYR A 79 -19.69 9.77 9.22
N TYR A 80 -20.35 9.16 8.24
CA TYR A 80 -20.49 7.71 8.18
C TYR A 80 -19.20 7.05 7.68
N ALA A 81 -19.04 5.76 8.02
CA ALA A 81 -17.87 4.97 7.63
C ALA A 81 -17.60 4.98 6.11
N LYS A 82 -18.65 5.10 5.27
CA LYS A 82 -18.51 5.18 3.80
C LYS A 82 -17.67 6.37 3.30
N ASN A 83 -17.45 7.38 4.14
CA ASN A 83 -16.57 8.49 3.82
C ASN A 83 -15.09 8.08 3.84
N LEU A 84 -14.75 6.88 4.35
CA LEU A 84 -13.37 6.38 4.39
C LEU A 84 -12.89 5.79 3.06
N ASN A 85 -13.80 5.61 2.09
CA ASN A 85 -13.53 5.02 0.79
C ASN A 85 -14.30 5.75 -0.33
N ASP A 86 -14.65 7.04 -0.13
CA ASP A 86 -15.39 7.85 -1.10
C ASP A 86 -14.49 8.62 -2.05
N TYR A 87 -13.17 8.53 -1.89
CA TYR A 87 -12.20 9.30 -2.67
C TYR A 87 -12.43 10.82 -2.52
N ASP A 88 -12.69 11.30 -1.31
CA ASP A 88 -12.72 12.72 -0.99
C ASP A 88 -12.03 12.96 0.38
N PRO A 89 -10.80 13.51 0.41
CA PRO A 89 -10.11 13.74 1.68
C PRO A 89 -10.74 14.88 2.50
N LYS A 90 -11.77 15.54 1.95
CA LYS A 90 -12.54 16.59 2.60
C LYS A 90 -13.79 16.08 3.31
N THR A 91 -14.14 14.80 3.17
CA THR A 91 -15.12 14.12 4.03
C THR A 91 -14.36 13.39 5.15
N ALA A 92 -15.10 12.82 6.09
CA ALA A 92 -14.52 11.96 7.13
C ALA A 92 -15.56 11.04 7.74
N TRP A 93 -15.10 9.89 8.20
CA TRP A 93 -15.76 9.22 9.32
C TRP A 93 -15.39 9.92 10.61
N VAL A 94 -16.37 10.11 11.48
CA VAL A 94 -16.19 10.64 12.84
C VAL A 94 -16.93 9.71 13.78
N GLU A 95 -16.27 9.24 14.83
CA GLU A 95 -16.91 8.39 15.84
C GLU A 95 -18.02 9.15 16.60
N GLY A 96 -18.98 8.41 17.17
CA GLY A 96 -20.22 8.97 17.73
C GLY A 96 -20.32 8.98 19.26
N LYS A 97 -19.22 8.77 19.98
CA LYS A 97 -19.19 8.78 21.46
C LYS A 97 -19.00 10.20 22.00
N SER A 98 -19.29 10.38 23.29
CA SER A 98 -19.13 11.66 23.99
C SER A 98 -17.72 11.86 24.58
N ASP A 99 -16.88 10.84 24.50
CA ASP A 99 -15.49 10.84 24.94
C ASP A 99 -14.52 10.90 23.75
N TYR A 100 -13.31 10.36 23.88
CA TYR A 100 -12.30 10.38 22.82
C TYR A 100 -12.37 9.14 21.91
N GLY A 101 -13.47 8.39 21.91
CA GLY A 101 -13.66 7.24 21.03
C GLY A 101 -12.66 6.10 21.27
N ILE A 102 -12.02 6.02 22.45
CA ILE A 102 -11.07 4.94 22.74
C ILE A 102 -11.81 3.61 22.76
N GLY A 103 -11.32 2.64 21.99
CA GLY A 103 -11.97 1.35 21.79
C GLY A 103 -12.95 1.29 20.62
N GLU A 104 -13.36 2.44 20.07
CA GLU A 104 -14.10 2.51 18.81
C GLU A 104 -13.23 1.98 17.66
N PHE A 105 -13.89 1.44 16.64
CA PHE A 105 -13.19 0.78 15.54
C PHE A 105 -13.86 1.02 14.20
N ILE A 106 -13.05 0.88 13.16
CA ILE A 106 -13.45 0.80 11.76
C ILE A 106 -13.16 -0.62 11.26
N ASP A 107 -14.06 -1.16 10.45
CA ASP A 107 -13.88 -2.38 9.68
C ASP A 107 -13.76 -2.05 8.19
N LEU A 108 -12.65 -2.48 7.57
CA LEU A 108 -12.40 -2.38 6.13
C LEU A 108 -12.60 -3.74 5.49
N ASN A 109 -13.44 -3.83 4.46
CA ASN A 109 -13.73 -5.08 3.77
C ASN A 109 -13.07 -5.08 2.38
N TYR A 110 -12.59 -6.25 1.97
CA TYR A 110 -11.93 -6.50 0.69
C TYR A 110 -12.58 -7.69 -0.01
N GLU A 111 -13.47 -7.43 -0.96
CA GLU A 111 -14.21 -8.47 -1.70
C GLU A 111 -13.28 -9.53 -2.32
N TYR A 112 -12.22 -9.07 -2.99
CA TYR A 112 -11.21 -9.93 -3.64
C TYR A 112 -10.00 -10.22 -2.75
N GLY A 113 -10.06 -9.80 -1.48
CA GLY A 113 -9.00 -9.95 -0.51
C GLY A 113 -7.90 -8.88 -0.59
N PHE A 114 -7.15 -8.76 0.50
CA PHE A 114 -6.04 -7.81 0.62
C PHE A 114 -4.78 -8.34 -0.10
N SER A 115 -4.32 -7.60 -1.10
CA SER A 115 -3.16 -7.93 -1.94
C SER A 115 -2.07 -6.84 -1.96
N HIS A 116 -2.04 -5.96 -0.95
CA HIS A 116 -1.14 -4.81 -0.90
C HIS A 116 -0.12 -4.93 0.25
N SER A 117 1.07 -4.37 0.06
CA SER A 117 2.09 -4.32 1.11
C SER A 117 1.94 -3.10 2.03
N GLU A 118 1.01 -2.19 1.73
CA GLU A 118 0.82 -0.95 2.47
C GLU A 118 -0.64 -0.48 2.52
N ILE A 119 -0.92 0.32 3.55
CA ILE A 119 -2.17 1.08 3.69
C ILE A 119 -1.81 2.56 3.90
N THR A 120 -2.56 3.48 3.32
CA THR A 120 -2.42 4.91 3.54
C THR A 120 -3.65 5.43 4.27
N ILE A 121 -3.45 6.14 5.37
CA ILE A 121 -4.49 6.66 6.26
C ILE A 121 -4.41 8.18 6.31
N PHE A 122 -5.55 8.85 6.10
CA PHE A 122 -5.68 10.31 6.21
C PHE A 122 -6.24 10.62 7.60
N ASN A 123 -5.33 10.75 8.55
CA ASN A 123 -5.65 10.88 9.97
C ASN A 123 -6.26 12.26 10.30
N GLY A 124 -7.39 12.28 11.03
CA GLY A 124 -8.14 13.50 11.35
C GLY A 124 -9.13 13.93 10.27
N TYR A 125 -9.94 14.96 10.58
CA TYR A 125 -10.89 15.53 9.63
C TYR A 125 -10.20 16.56 8.72
N GLN A 126 -9.64 16.10 7.60
CA GLN A 126 -8.68 16.88 6.82
C GLN A 126 -9.26 17.96 5.92
N ARG A 127 -10.59 18.15 5.91
CA ARG A 127 -11.28 19.16 5.07
C ARG A 127 -10.64 20.53 5.03
N SER A 128 -10.16 21.01 6.16
CA SER A 128 -9.29 22.17 6.27
C SER A 128 -8.29 21.93 7.40
N TYR A 129 -7.24 22.75 7.43
CA TYR A 129 -6.31 22.75 8.55
C TYR A 129 -7.02 22.99 9.89
N GLN A 130 -8.03 23.86 9.91
CA GLN A 130 -8.78 24.16 11.14
C GLN A 130 -9.65 22.96 11.57
N SER A 131 -10.36 22.30 10.65
CA SER A 131 -11.15 21.12 11.02
C SER A 131 -10.25 19.99 11.51
N TRP A 132 -9.07 19.83 10.91
CA TRP A 132 -8.09 18.85 11.33
C TRP A 132 -7.57 19.13 12.75
N LEU A 133 -7.28 20.40 13.09
CA LEU A 133 -6.85 20.81 14.43
C LEU A 133 -7.96 20.70 15.50
N ASP A 134 -9.19 21.09 15.15
CA ASP A 134 -10.28 21.18 16.11
C ASP A 134 -10.81 19.82 16.57
N ASN A 135 -10.73 18.79 15.73
CA ASN A 135 -11.17 17.42 16.02
C ASN A 135 -10.00 16.57 16.51
N SER A 136 -10.23 15.53 17.29
CA SER A 136 -9.16 14.60 17.67
C SER A 136 -8.68 13.76 16.48
N ARG A 137 -7.43 13.31 16.57
CA ARG A 137 -6.79 12.40 15.59
C ARG A 137 -6.30 11.15 16.29
N VAL A 138 -6.15 10.06 15.57
CA VAL A 138 -5.64 8.81 16.14
C VAL A 138 -4.13 8.90 16.30
N LYS A 139 -3.62 8.55 17.48
CA LYS A 139 -2.17 8.37 17.71
C LYS A 139 -1.78 6.91 17.54
N LYS A 140 -2.62 6.00 18.01
CA LYS A 140 -2.36 4.56 17.97
C LYS A 140 -3.61 3.79 17.58
N PHE A 141 -3.48 2.96 16.55
CA PHE A 141 -4.43 1.91 16.22
C PHE A 141 -3.91 0.53 16.67
N ARG A 142 -4.82 -0.39 16.95
CA ARG A 142 -4.58 -1.84 16.91
C ARG A 142 -5.28 -2.44 15.71
N LEU A 143 -4.53 -3.16 14.91
CA LEU A 143 -5.03 -3.83 13.72
C LEU A 143 -5.36 -5.29 14.03
N TYR A 144 -6.48 -5.76 13.50
CA TYR A 144 -6.90 -7.15 13.59
C TYR A 144 -7.24 -7.73 12.22
N THR A 145 -6.89 -9.00 12.03
CA THR A 145 -7.29 -9.84 10.89
C THR A 145 -7.95 -11.10 11.44
N ASP A 146 -9.18 -11.40 11.00
CA ASP A 146 -9.95 -12.56 11.45
C ASP A 146 -10.03 -12.69 12.99
N GLY A 147 -10.20 -11.54 13.67
CA GLY A 147 -10.31 -11.46 15.12
C GLY A 147 -8.99 -11.59 15.89
N ARG A 148 -7.86 -11.82 15.21
CA ARG A 148 -6.53 -11.91 15.82
C ARG A 148 -5.79 -10.59 15.69
N VAL A 149 -5.04 -10.23 16.74
CA VAL A 149 -4.19 -9.03 16.71
C VAL A 149 -3.09 -9.24 15.68
N LEU A 150 -3.00 -8.32 14.72
CA LEU A 150 -1.96 -8.31 13.70
C LEU A 150 -0.76 -7.47 14.16
N CYS A 151 -1.00 -6.20 14.48
CA CYS A 151 0.01 -5.26 14.93
C CYS A 151 -0.63 -4.02 15.58
N ASP A 152 0.19 -3.24 16.28
CA ASP A 152 -0.13 -1.88 16.66
C ASP A 152 0.49 -0.92 15.63
N VAL A 153 -0.22 0.15 15.30
CA VAL A 153 0.20 1.18 14.33
C VAL A 153 0.23 2.54 15.01
N ILE A 154 1.35 3.24 14.92
CA ILE A 154 1.53 4.60 15.41
C ILE A 154 1.44 5.57 14.24
N LEU A 155 0.51 6.51 14.35
CA LEU A 155 0.35 7.61 13.40
C LEU A 155 0.99 8.89 13.95
N LYS A 156 1.58 9.68 13.05
CA LYS A 156 2.10 11.01 13.34
C LYS A 156 0.95 12.00 13.50
N ASP A 157 1.17 13.08 14.24
CA ASP A 157 0.23 14.19 14.37
C ASP A 157 0.42 15.22 13.24
N VAL A 158 0.14 14.79 12.01
CA VAL A 158 0.27 15.60 10.79
C VAL A 158 -0.88 15.30 9.83
N MET A 159 -1.18 16.24 8.92
CA MET A 159 -2.13 16.08 7.82
C MET A 159 -1.56 15.19 6.70
N GLY A 160 -2.31 15.05 5.60
CA GLY A 160 -1.91 14.26 4.46
C GLY A 160 -2.08 12.76 4.68
N GLY A 161 -1.77 11.99 3.64
CA GLY A 161 -1.75 10.54 3.71
C GLY A 161 -0.51 10.04 4.45
N GLN A 162 -0.73 9.19 5.45
CA GLN A 162 0.33 8.50 6.18
C GLN A 162 0.34 7.03 5.82
N THR A 163 1.45 6.53 5.30
CA THR A 163 1.58 5.16 4.82
C THR A 163 2.13 4.24 5.90
N VAL A 164 1.49 3.10 6.07
CA VAL A 164 1.87 2.04 7.01
C VAL A 164 2.25 0.83 6.19
N LEU A 165 3.51 0.41 6.32
CA LEU A 165 4.03 -0.82 5.71
C LEU A 165 3.47 -2.00 6.50
N MET A 166 2.59 -2.75 5.89
CA MET A 166 1.87 -3.83 6.55
C MET A 166 2.83 -4.99 6.86
N PRO A 167 2.68 -5.66 8.01
CA PRO A 167 3.40 -6.91 8.22
C PRO A 167 2.93 -7.93 7.19
N GLU A 168 3.73 -8.94 6.95
CA GLU A 168 3.39 -9.99 6.00
C GLU A 168 2.11 -10.70 6.46
N ILE A 169 1.13 -10.77 5.56
CA ILE A 169 -0.10 -11.51 5.83
C ILE A 169 -0.23 -12.64 4.82
N ASN A 170 -0.12 -13.87 5.33
CA ASN A 170 -0.18 -15.08 4.52
C ASN A 170 -1.63 -15.50 4.19
N ASP A 171 -2.61 -14.94 4.91
CA ASP A 171 -4.03 -15.21 4.70
C ASP A 171 -4.66 -14.27 3.67
N ASN A 172 -5.70 -14.75 3.01
CA ASN A 172 -6.53 -13.89 2.18
C ASN A 172 -7.42 -13.01 3.06
N ILE A 173 -6.88 -11.90 3.58
CA ILE A 173 -7.64 -11.00 4.45
C ILE A 173 -8.82 -10.43 3.68
N LYS A 174 -10.02 -10.78 4.11
CA LYS A 174 -11.25 -10.15 3.62
C LYS A 174 -11.69 -8.98 4.50
N LYS A 175 -11.14 -8.89 5.71
CA LYS A 175 -11.53 -7.89 6.70
C LYS A 175 -10.34 -7.45 7.56
N LEU A 176 -10.07 -6.15 7.58
CA LEU A 176 -9.09 -5.51 8.46
C LEU A 176 -9.84 -4.59 9.44
N ARG A 177 -9.67 -4.81 10.74
CA ARG A 177 -10.23 -3.92 11.77
C ARG A 177 -9.15 -2.99 12.32
N LEU A 178 -9.45 -1.71 12.43
CA LEU A 178 -8.60 -0.69 13.05
C LEU A 178 -9.31 -0.18 14.31
N GLN A 179 -8.79 -0.52 15.50
CA GLN A 179 -9.34 -0.08 16.78
C GLN A 179 -8.50 1.05 17.38
N ILE A 180 -9.15 2.13 17.81
CA ILE A 180 -8.48 3.29 18.42
C ILE A 180 -7.98 2.91 19.82
N LEU A 181 -6.68 3.06 20.07
CA LEU A 181 -6.06 2.85 21.37
C LEU A 181 -5.63 4.15 22.05
N GLU A 182 -5.13 5.12 21.27
CA GLU A 182 -4.66 6.42 21.76
C GLU A 182 -4.99 7.51 20.75
N VAL A 183 -5.17 8.74 21.22
CA VAL A 183 -5.51 9.90 20.38
C VAL A 183 -4.63 11.11 20.68
N TYR A 184 -4.49 11.98 19.69
CA TYR A 184 -4.10 13.38 19.86
C TYR A 184 -5.38 14.22 20.04
N LYS A 185 -5.51 14.92 21.17
CA LYS A 185 -6.72 15.66 21.54
C LYS A 185 -6.98 16.86 20.64
N GLY A 186 -8.20 16.99 20.10
CA GLY A 186 -8.63 18.17 19.35
C GLY A 186 -8.56 19.45 20.18
N ASN A 187 -8.39 20.59 19.51
CA ASN A 187 -8.43 21.90 20.19
C ASN A 187 -9.84 22.27 20.68
N LYS A 188 -10.88 21.66 20.10
CA LYS A 188 -12.28 22.01 20.38
C LYS A 188 -13.15 20.79 20.69
N TRP A 189 -13.07 19.75 19.87
CA TRP A 189 -13.93 18.58 19.96
C TRP A 189 -13.13 17.35 20.39
N LYS A 190 -13.79 16.44 21.12
CA LYS A 190 -13.19 15.14 21.46
C LYS A 190 -13.27 14.16 20.31
N ASP A 191 -14.25 14.37 19.44
CA ASP A 191 -14.58 13.59 18.25
C ASP A 191 -13.33 13.18 17.47
N VAL A 192 -13.12 11.88 17.32
CA VAL A 192 -12.02 11.34 16.52
C VAL A 192 -12.46 11.15 15.08
N ALA A 193 -11.64 11.66 14.15
CA ALA A 193 -11.93 11.62 12.74
C ALA A 193 -10.86 10.88 11.93
N ILE A 194 -11.27 10.22 10.86
CA ILE A 194 -10.41 9.70 9.78
C ILE A 194 -11.05 10.08 8.45
N SER A 195 -10.29 10.76 7.59
CA SER A 195 -10.81 11.27 6.32
C SER A 195 -10.90 10.21 5.23
N GLU A 196 -9.90 9.34 5.10
CA GLU A 196 -9.80 8.41 3.98
C GLU A 196 -8.84 7.27 4.32
N ILE A 197 -9.08 6.08 3.79
CA ILE A 197 -8.14 4.96 3.81
C ILE A 197 -8.06 4.31 2.43
N HIS A 198 -6.84 4.18 1.91
CA HIS A 198 -6.63 3.52 0.62
C HIS A 198 -5.31 2.74 0.57
N HIS A 199 -5.10 2.06 -0.55
CA HIS A 199 -3.88 1.33 -0.91
C HIS A 199 -3.27 1.98 -2.13
N ARG A 200 -1.95 2.09 -2.18
CA ARG A 200 -1.26 2.48 -3.40
C ARG A 200 -0.84 1.21 -4.15
N GLY A 201 -0.97 1.31 -5.46
CA GLY A 201 -0.79 0.23 -6.41
C GLY A 201 0.67 0.08 -6.80
N CYS A 202 0.89 -0.32 -8.03
CA CYS A 202 2.21 -0.70 -8.49
C CYS A 202 2.93 0.44 -9.22
N CYS A 203 4.19 0.72 -8.85
CA CYS A 203 5.07 1.65 -9.53
C CYS A 203 6.52 1.14 -9.66
N LEU A 204 7.27 1.78 -10.56
CA LEU A 204 8.70 1.62 -10.79
C LEU A 204 9.45 2.80 -10.17
N ASN A 205 10.68 2.60 -9.70
CA ASN A 205 11.50 3.70 -9.20
C ASN A 205 11.78 4.71 -10.32
N SER A 206 11.89 5.97 -9.96
CA SER A 206 12.17 7.07 -10.86
C SER A 206 13.54 7.05 -11.56
N ASN A 207 14.47 6.20 -11.13
CA ASN A 207 15.70 5.93 -11.87
C ASN A 207 15.53 4.94 -13.04
N THR A 208 14.30 4.44 -13.27
CA THR A 208 14.03 3.45 -14.31
C THR A 208 14.14 4.06 -15.70
N LEU A 209 14.80 3.34 -16.59
CA LEU A 209 14.92 3.65 -18.00
C LEU A 209 13.91 2.81 -18.79
N ILE A 210 13.09 3.44 -19.61
CA ILE A 210 12.13 2.77 -20.49
C ILE A 210 12.70 2.71 -21.89
N SER A 211 12.70 1.52 -22.48
CA SER A 211 13.17 1.35 -23.85
C SER A 211 12.21 2.02 -24.84
N SER A 212 12.74 2.89 -25.69
CA SER A 212 12.01 3.62 -26.74
C SER A 212 12.52 3.20 -28.13
N LYS A 213 12.03 3.86 -29.19
CA LYS A 213 12.46 3.60 -30.58
C LYS A 213 13.92 3.93 -30.83
N GLU A 214 14.43 4.99 -30.22
CA GLU A 214 15.71 5.59 -30.57
C GLU A 214 16.75 5.44 -29.44
N ASN A 215 16.29 5.37 -28.19
CA ASN A 215 17.12 5.34 -26.99
C ASN A 215 16.36 4.71 -25.81
N GLU A 216 16.96 4.75 -24.63
CA GLU A 216 16.22 4.59 -23.37
C GLU A 216 15.93 5.98 -22.80
N ILE A 217 14.73 6.16 -22.25
CA ILE A 217 14.26 7.43 -21.68
C ILE A 217 14.04 7.21 -20.18
N ASN A 218 14.48 8.14 -19.34
CA ASN A 218 14.17 8.06 -17.92
C ASN A 218 12.65 8.17 -17.71
N ILE A 219 12.07 7.34 -16.86
CA ILE A 219 10.61 7.30 -16.64
C ILE A 219 10.03 8.64 -16.18
N LYS A 220 10.82 9.51 -15.51
CA LYS A 220 10.41 10.87 -15.13
C LYS A 220 10.17 11.78 -16.33
N GLU A 221 10.89 11.52 -17.42
CA GLU A 221 10.88 12.33 -18.64
C GLU A 221 9.87 11.81 -19.66
N ILE A 222 9.17 10.71 -19.34
CA ILE A 222 8.16 10.15 -20.23
C ILE A 222 6.89 10.98 -20.18
N ASP A 223 6.41 11.35 -21.36
CA ASP A 223 5.16 12.02 -21.59
C ASP A 223 4.30 11.27 -22.63
N LYS A 224 3.16 11.87 -22.98
CA LYS A 224 2.24 11.29 -23.95
C LYS A 224 2.80 11.25 -25.38
N GLU A 225 3.82 12.03 -25.73
CA GLU A 225 4.39 12.03 -27.08
C GLU A 225 5.38 10.89 -27.32
N ASN A 226 5.87 10.25 -26.25
CA ASN A 226 6.79 9.14 -26.38
C ASN A 226 6.13 7.84 -26.87
N LYS A 227 6.94 7.03 -27.58
CA LYS A 227 6.59 5.66 -27.96
C LYS A 227 7.55 4.68 -27.29
N VAL A 228 6.98 3.73 -26.54
CA VAL A 228 7.73 2.73 -25.77
C VAL A 228 7.79 1.41 -26.52
N LEU A 229 8.87 0.66 -26.32
CA LEU A 229 9.07 -0.67 -26.88
C LEU A 229 8.24 -1.70 -26.08
N CYS A 230 7.37 -2.40 -26.80
CA CYS A 230 6.41 -3.36 -26.29
C CYS A 230 6.70 -4.76 -26.86
N ILE A 231 6.20 -5.80 -26.19
CA ILE A 231 6.32 -7.20 -26.62
C ILE A 231 4.92 -7.80 -26.81
N ASP A 232 4.61 -8.24 -28.02
CA ASP A 232 3.42 -9.05 -28.28
C ASP A 232 3.68 -10.46 -27.73
N SER A 233 3.00 -10.79 -26.64
CA SER A 233 3.17 -12.09 -25.96
C SER A 233 2.67 -13.27 -26.78
N ASN A 234 1.78 -13.05 -27.76
CA ASN A 234 1.24 -14.12 -28.62
C ASN A 234 2.14 -14.40 -29.82
N LYS A 235 2.80 -13.36 -30.35
CA LYS A 235 3.63 -13.44 -31.56
C LYS A 235 5.12 -13.46 -31.29
N ASN A 236 5.51 -13.26 -30.03
CA ASN A 236 6.91 -13.10 -29.61
C ASN A 236 7.67 -12.05 -30.45
N SER A 237 6.97 -10.96 -30.80
CA SER A 237 7.48 -9.88 -31.65
C SER A 237 7.44 -8.56 -30.91
N ALA A 238 8.45 -7.71 -31.14
CA ALA A 238 8.48 -6.38 -30.57
C ALA A 238 7.78 -5.35 -31.47
N TYR A 239 7.14 -4.37 -30.86
CA TYR A 239 6.48 -3.25 -31.54
C TYR A 239 6.57 -1.98 -30.68
N PHE A 240 6.15 -0.84 -31.21
CA PHE A 240 6.14 0.42 -30.46
C PHE A 240 4.72 0.89 -30.22
N SER A 241 4.43 1.38 -29.02
CA SER A 241 3.13 1.95 -28.68
C SER A 241 3.27 3.32 -28.04
N LYS A 242 2.35 4.24 -28.37
CA LYS A 242 2.30 5.60 -27.81
C LYS A 242 1.85 5.52 -26.35
N VAL A 243 2.49 6.29 -25.48
CA VAL A 243 2.07 6.46 -24.07
C VAL A 243 0.84 7.36 -24.03
N ASN A 244 -0.18 6.95 -23.30
CA ASN A 244 -1.43 7.70 -23.17
C ASN A 244 -1.62 8.26 -21.75
N ASP A 245 -1.13 7.55 -20.74
CA ASP A 245 -1.26 7.94 -19.33
C ASP A 245 -0.05 7.47 -18.53
N ILE A 246 0.53 8.38 -17.76
CA ILE A 246 1.64 8.16 -16.84
C ILE A 246 1.37 8.91 -15.53
N VAL A 247 1.65 8.26 -14.42
CA VAL A 247 1.41 8.80 -13.08
C VAL A 247 2.62 8.67 -12.20
N SER A 248 2.81 9.62 -11.28
CA SER A 248 3.83 9.56 -10.23
C SER A 248 3.21 9.49 -8.84
N GLN A 249 3.88 8.79 -7.93
CA GLN A 249 3.49 8.65 -6.53
C GLN A 249 4.70 8.46 -5.64
N LYS A 250 4.52 8.70 -4.34
CA LYS A 250 5.48 8.33 -3.30
C LYS A 250 5.17 6.94 -2.77
N HIS A 251 6.18 6.07 -2.74
CA HIS A 251 6.15 4.78 -2.04
C HIS A 251 7.27 4.70 -1.00
N TYR A 252 7.07 3.85 0.01
CA TYR A 252 8.00 3.77 1.15
C TYR A 252 8.83 2.48 1.22
N MET A 253 8.58 1.57 0.28
CA MET A 253 9.27 0.30 0.12
C MET A 253 9.32 -0.04 -1.37
N LEU A 254 10.47 -0.48 -1.84
CA LEU A 254 10.63 -1.10 -3.15
C LEU A 254 11.40 -2.42 -2.99
N LEU A 255 11.38 -3.22 -4.05
CA LEU A 255 12.22 -4.38 -4.25
C LEU A 255 13.22 -4.05 -5.35
N GLU A 256 14.50 -4.28 -5.09
CA GLU A 256 15.51 -4.35 -6.14
C GLU A 256 15.64 -5.79 -6.62
N VAL A 257 15.29 -6.02 -7.89
CA VAL A 257 15.38 -7.33 -8.53
C VAL A 257 16.56 -7.32 -9.49
N SER A 258 17.54 -8.19 -9.24
CA SER A 258 18.81 -8.21 -9.98
C SER A 258 19.01 -9.55 -10.69
N THR A 259 19.40 -9.49 -11.96
CA THR A 259 19.93 -10.61 -12.74
C THR A 259 21.46 -10.51 -12.84
N SER A 260 22.08 -11.38 -13.64
CA SER A 260 23.51 -11.26 -13.96
C SER A 260 23.89 -9.96 -14.70
N LYS A 261 22.94 -9.28 -15.33
CA LYS A 261 23.21 -8.17 -16.26
C LYS A 261 22.36 -6.92 -16.03
N LYS A 262 21.20 -7.06 -15.41
CA LYS A 262 20.20 -6.00 -15.30
C LYS A 262 19.63 -5.96 -13.90
N ALA A 263 19.19 -4.77 -13.47
CA ALA A 263 18.51 -4.58 -12.21
C ALA A 263 17.34 -3.60 -12.39
N ILE A 264 16.28 -3.79 -11.61
CA ILE A 264 15.13 -2.90 -11.60
C ILE A 264 14.64 -2.73 -10.17
N GLN A 265 14.19 -1.51 -9.84
CA GLN A 265 13.60 -1.20 -8.55
C GLN A 265 12.12 -0.91 -8.74
N LEU A 266 11.26 -1.67 -8.06
CA LEU A 266 9.82 -1.63 -8.23
C LEU A 266 9.09 -1.90 -6.91
N THR A 267 7.87 -1.38 -6.77
CA THR A 267 6.99 -1.75 -5.66
C THR A 267 6.73 -3.26 -5.63
N PRO A 268 6.50 -3.88 -4.45
CA PRO A 268 6.26 -5.32 -4.36
C PRO A 268 5.06 -5.82 -5.18
N SER A 269 4.08 -4.95 -5.42
CA SER A 269 2.86 -5.22 -6.18
C SER A 269 3.05 -5.09 -7.71
N HIS A 270 4.17 -4.55 -8.20
CA HIS A 270 4.37 -4.37 -9.63
C HIS A 270 4.69 -5.70 -10.32
N PRO A 271 3.97 -6.03 -11.41
CA PRO A 271 4.12 -7.31 -12.07
C PRO A 271 5.39 -7.38 -12.93
N LEU A 272 6.06 -8.52 -12.89
CA LEU A 272 7.07 -8.92 -13.88
C LEU A 272 6.64 -10.24 -14.52
N ASN A 273 7.16 -10.55 -15.70
CA ASN A 273 6.87 -11.83 -16.35
C ASN A 273 7.86 -12.91 -15.92
N PHE A 274 7.39 -13.93 -15.22
CA PHE A 274 8.21 -15.04 -14.74
C PHE A 274 7.97 -16.31 -15.56
N LYS A 275 9.03 -17.09 -15.78
CA LYS A 275 8.97 -18.33 -16.55
C LYS A 275 7.98 -19.31 -15.93
N ASN A 276 7.13 -19.93 -16.75
CA ASN A 276 6.07 -20.87 -16.35
C ASN A 276 4.98 -20.30 -15.42
N ILE A 277 5.00 -18.99 -15.15
CA ILE A 277 4.05 -18.29 -14.28
C ILE A 277 3.31 -17.19 -15.07
N GLY A 278 4.01 -16.50 -15.97
CA GLY A 278 3.50 -15.30 -16.64
C GLY A 278 3.66 -14.05 -15.79
N PHE A 279 2.82 -13.05 -16.03
CA PHE A 279 2.85 -11.81 -15.27
C PHE A 279 2.32 -12.03 -13.84
N SER A 280 3.16 -11.76 -12.85
CA SER A 280 2.79 -11.81 -11.43
C SER A 280 3.60 -10.77 -10.66
N SER A 281 3.11 -10.33 -9.51
CA SER A 281 3.89 -9.49 -8.60
C SER A 281 4.68 -10.36 -7.64
N LEU A 282 5.82 -9.85 -7.16
CA LEU A 282 6.61 -10.56 -6.15
C LEU A 282 5.84 -10.70 -4.84
N TYR A 283 4.98 -9.73 -4.49
CA TYR A 283 4.08 -9.84 -3.34
C TYR A 283 3.14 -11.05 -3.46
N GLU A 284 2.48 -11.22 -4.62
CA GLU A 284 1.57 -12.35 -4.86
C GLU A 284 2.32 -13.69 -4.88
N LEU A 285 3.51 -13.74 -5.49
CA LEU A 285 4.33 -14.95 -5.48
C LEU A 285 4.78 -15.33 -4.07
N LYS A 286 5.21 -14.35 -3.27
CA LYS A 286 5.59 -14.56 -1.88
C LYS A 286 4.44 -15.16 -1.08
N LYS A 287 3.25 -14.52 -1.17
CA LYS A 287 2.03 -14.92 -0.47
C LYS A 287 1.57 -16.32 -0.87
N LYS A 288 1.41 -16.58 -2.17
CA LYS A 288 0.86 -17.86 -2.68
C LYS A 288 1.74 -19.07 -2.36
N ASN A 289 3.06 -18.87 -2.26
CA ASN A 289 4.01 -19.93 -1.95
C ASN A 289 4.43 -19.94 -0.48
N ASN A 290 3.85 -19.08 0.36
CA ASN A 290 4.14 -18.97 1.79
C ASN A 290 5.64 -18.78 2.11
N PHE A 291 6.34 -18.01 1.26
CA PHE A 291 7.75 -17.69 1.48
C PHE A 291 7.90 -16.67 2.61
N SER A 292 8.94 -16.87 3.42
CA SER A 292 9.22 -16.05 4.61
C SER A 292 9.84 -14.69 4.27
N SER A 293 10.44 -14.56 3.09
CA SER A 293 11.15 -13.35 2.63
C SER A 293 11.13 -13.26 1.10
N TYR A 294 11.47 -12.10 0.54
CA TYR A 294 11.59 -11.95 -0.92
C TYR A 294 12.85 -12.63 -1.46
N GLU A 295 13.90 -12.67 -0.63
CA GLU A 295 15.18 -13.32 -0.89
C GLU A 295 15.00 -14.82 -1.15
N GLU A 296 14.09 -15.48 -0.41
CA GLU A 296 13.79 -16.90 -0.56
C GLU A 296 13.23 -17.25 -1.96
N ILE A 297 12.44 -16.34 -2.54
CA ILE A 297 11.79 -16.51 -3.84
C ILE A 297 12.82 -16.55 -4.99
N SER A 298 13.97 -15.88 -4.82
CA SER A 298 14.96 -15.69 -5.89
C SER A 298 15.60 -16.99 -6.40
N LYS A 299 15.63 -18.05 -5.57
CA LYS A 299 16.44 -19.26 -5.82
C LYS A 299 16.08 -20.00 -7.11
N ASP A 300 14.81 -19.92 -7.52
CA ASP A 300 14.24 -20.70 -8.63
C ASP A 300 13.50 -19.87 -9.68
N LEU A 301 13.50 -18.53 -9.54
CA LEU A 301 12.81 -17.65 -10.48
C LEU A 301 13.69 -17.26 -11.66
N GLU A 302 13.11 -17.37 -12.85
CA GLU A 302 13.61 -16.75 -14.06
C GLU A 302 12.61 -15.68 -14.53
N VAL A 303 13.11 -14.51 -14.90
CA VAL A 303 12.32 -13.35 -15.33
C VAL A 303 12.57 -13.05 -16.80
N LEU A 304 11.53 -12.60 -17.51
CA LEU A 304 11.59 -12.28 -18.93
C LEU A 304 12.30 -10.94 -19.14
N ILE A 305 13.40 -10.99 -19.88
CA ILE A 305 14.26 -9.84 -20.18
C ILE A 305 14.29 -9.61 -21.69
N TRP A 306 14.31 -8.35 -22.10
CA TRP A 306 14.63 -7.94 -23.46
C TRP A 306 16.14 -7.94 -23.69
N ASN A 307 16.59 -8.73 -24.67
CA ASN A 307 17.97 -8.74 -25.15
C ASN A 307 18.10 -7.79 -26.35
N GLU A 308 18.63 -6.60 -26.11
CA GLU A 308 18.78 -5.55 -27.14
C GLU A 308 19.64 -5.98 -28.33
N LYS A 309 20.69 -6.78 -28.09
CA LYS A 309 21.60 -7.25 -29.15
C LYS A 309 20.92 -8.26 -30.07
N LYS A 310 20.16 -9.19 -29.49
CA LYS A 310 19.44 -10.23 -30.24
C LYS A 310 18.06 -9.78 -30.73
N LYS A 311 17.58 -8.61 -30.28
CA LYS A 311 16.24 -8.07 -30.54
C LYS A 311 15.13 -9.10 -30.27
N LYS A 312 15.26 -9.81 -29.14
CA LYS A 312 14.28 -10.81 -28.68
C LYS A 312 14.25 -10.89 -27.17
N THR A 313 13.19 -11.48 -26.63
CA THR A 313 13.10 -11.80 -25.20
C THR A 313 13.86 -13.08 -24.87
N GLU A 314 14.37 -13.17 -23.65
CA GLU A 314 14.94 -14.38 -23.07
C GLU A 314 14.69 -14.39 -21.56
N PHE A 315 14.49 -15.57 -20.98
CA PHE A 315 14.42 -15.71 -19.53
C PHE A 315 15.82 -15.68 -18.92
N GLN A 316 15.97 -14.97 -17.80
CA GLN A 316 17.21 -14.93 -17.03
C GLN A 316 16.92 -15.25 -15.57
N LYS A 317 17.81 -16.04 -14.95
CA LYS A 317 17.75 -16.33 -13.52
C LYS A 317 17.91 -15.05 -12.70
N ILE A 318 17.02 -14.88 -11.71
CA ILE A 318 17.16 -13.85 -10.69
C ILE A 318 18.28 -14.25 -9.75
N LYS A 319 19.23 -13.33 -9.54
CA LYS A 319 20.34 -13.53 -8.60
C LYS A 319 19.96 -13.15 -7.18
N GLU A 320 19.24 -12.05 -7.06
CA GLU A 320 18.93 -11.43 -5.78
C GLU A 320 17.64 -10.63 -5.89
N ILE A 321 16.87 -10.63 -4.80
CA ILE A 321 15.78 -9.70 -4.57
C ILE A 321 16.02 -9.08 -3.22
N LYS A 322 16.18 -7.75 -3.16
CA LYS A 322 16.49 -7.01 -1.95
C LYS A 322 15.37 -6.04 -1.61
N VAL A 323 14.92 -6.04 -0.36
CA VAL A 323 14.01 -5.01 0.15
C VAL A 323 14.78 -3.71 0.38
N ILE A 324 14.28 -2.61 -0.18
CA ILE A 324 14.80 -1.26 0.07
C ILE A 324 13.69 -0.40 0.68
N GLU A 325 13.98 0.19 1.83
CA GLU A 325 13.09 1.12 2.53
C GLU A 325 13.65 2.54 2.43
N GLY A 326 12.75 3.51 2.22
CA GLY A 326 13.09 4.91 1.99
C GLY A 326 11.87 5.64 1.49
N GLU A 327 11.97 6.94 1.24
CA GLU A 327 10.93 7.66 0.49
C GLU A 327 11.36 7.69 -0.98
N PHE A 328 10.53 7.10 -1.85
CA PHE A 328 10.84 6.98 -3.27
C PHE A 328 9.77 7.67 -4.10
N GLU A 329 10.20 8.55 -4.99
CA GLU A 329 9.38 8.96 -6.13
C GLU A 329 9.34 7.80 -7.12
N THR A 330 8.13 7.44 -7.55
CA THR A 330 7.89 6.26 -8.37
C THR A 330 6.85 6.56 -9.43
N PHE A 331 6.89 5.82 -10.54
CA PHE A 331 6.11 6.10 -11.73
C PHE A 331 5.49 4.83 -12.29
N THR A 332 4.34 4.98 -12.96
CA THR A 332 3.71 3.90 -13.73
C THR A 332 3.13 4.44 -15.02
N ILE A 333 3.44 3.75 -16.11
CA ILE A 333 2.72 3.89 -17.39
C ILE A 333 1.42 3.10 -17.26
N LYS A 334 0.29 3.81 -17.13
CA LYS A 334 -1.04 3.21 -16.96
C LYS A 334 -1.63 2.74 -18.27
N LYS A 335 -1.37 3.50 -19.34
CA LYS A 335 -2.01 3.21 -20.63
C LYS A 335 -1.06 3.49 -21.77
N ILE A 336 -1.05 2.55 -22.71
CA ILE A 336 -0.46 2.70 -24.03
C ILE A 336 -1.55 2.45 -25.09
N SER A 337 -1.32 2.84 -26.34
CA SER A 337 -2.34 2.72 -27.40
C SER A 337 -2.61 1.28 -27.81
N ASP A 338 -1.60 0.42 -27.77
CA ASP A 338 -1.64 -0.94 -28.32
C ASP A 338 -0.99 -1.94 -27.36
N GLY A 339 -1.78 -2.94 -26.97
CA GLY A 339 -1.37 -3.96 -26.00
C GLY A 339 -1.15 -3.39 -24.60
N LYS A 340 -0.34 -4.10 -23.80
CA LYS A 340 -0.16 -3.80 -22.37
C LYS A 340 1.26 -3.96 -21.86
N THR A 341 2.21 -4.41 -22.67
CA THR A 341 3.58 -4.67 -22.18
C THR A 341 4.50 -3.51 -22.53
N TYR A 342 5.54 -3.31 -21.74
CA TYR A 342 6.65 -2.41 -22.08
C TYR A 342 7.93 -2.90 -21.42
N ILE A 343 9.07 -2.32 -21.83
CA ILE A 343 10.38 -2.71 -21.33
C ILE A 343 10.94 -1.62 -20.43
N ALA A 344 11.28 -1.99 -19.19
CA ALA A 344 11.81 -1.12 -18.14
C ALA A 344 13.12 -1.70 -17.59
N ASN A 345 14.24 -0.97 -17.69
CA ASN A 345 15.60 -1.47 -17.43
C ASN A 345 15.86 -2.83 -18.11
N GLY A 346 15.27 -3.06 -19.28
CA GLY A 346 15.31 -4.34 -19.96
C GLY A 346 14.39 -5.45 -19.43
N PHE A 347 13.68 -5.27 -18.32
CA PHE A 347 12.67 -6.20 -17.84
C PHE A 347 11.37 -6.00 -18.61
N VAL A 348 10.72 -7.10 -18.99
CA VAL A 348 9.38 -7.03 -19.59
C VAL A 348 8.34 -6.94 -18.47
N THR A 349 7.65 -5.81 -18.42
CA THR A 349 6.57 -5.50 -17.47
C THR A 349 5.27 -5.17 -18.22
N VAL A 350 4.20 -4.83 -17.50
CA VAL A 350 2.89 -4.45 -18.03
C VAL A 350 2.39 -3.13 -17.47
N THR A 351 1.57 -2.46 -18.26
CA THR A 351 0.71 -1.36 -17.85
C THR A 351 -0.33 -1.87 -16.86
N TYR A 352 -0.75 -0.99 -15.95
CA TYR A 352 -1.81 -1.27 -14.99
C TYR A 352 -3.19 -0.88 -15.50
#